data_AF-A0A2E5AQC8-F1
#
_entry.id   AF-A0A2E5AQC8-F1
#
_cell.length_a   1.000
_cell.length_b   1.000
_cell.length_c   1.000
_cell.angle_alpha   90.00
_cell.angle_beta   90.00
_cell.angle_gamma   90.00
#
_symmetry.space_group_name_H-M   'P 1'
#
loop_
_entity.id
_entity.type
_entity.pdbx_description
1 polymer ?
#
loop_
_entity_poly.entity_id
_entity_poly.type
_entity_poly.pdbx_seq_one_letter_code
_entity_poly.pdbx_strand_id
1 'polypeptide(L)'
;MINKLFRISLIFIFLINIFSCDKDEDNTNNTPNNPQEILGCTNQDALNYNSEATVDDGSCIILGCTDESATNYNPEATDDDNSCEYSIAYILNGTWNIALLDYETEIDLSAFSELAGGLPLGNEEISGQAQDAGIWILNSENYTYTSELDFATEEFTLATFIPIPSIPFNYSNSGTWELTNNENDLILTDESTGQISEYEIISIAENSAFVVGTVQASQDIMGFNFDLELDVQMQLIKQQD
;
A
#
# COMPACT_ATOMS: atom_id res chain seq x y z
N MET A 1 -46.83 -51.42 8.38
CA MET A 1 -47.87 -51.09 9.37
C MET A 1 -48.90 -50.20 8.69
N ILE A 2 -50.14 -50.68 8.65
CA ILE A 2 -51.30 -50.04 8.02
C ILE A 2 -51.94 -49.09 9.03
N ASN A 3 -52.35 -47.90 8.60
CA ASN A 3 -53.70 -47.31 8.83
C ASN A 3 -53.77 -45.94 8.13
N LYS A 4 -54.54 -45.80 7.04
CA LYS A 4 -55.97 -45.40 7.02
C LYS A 4 -56.17 -44.08 7.80
N LEU A 5 -56.67 -42.99 7.22
CA LEU A 5 -58.02 -42.89 6.66
C LEU A 5 -58.22 -41.58 5.87
N PHE A 6 -58.99 -41.71 4.79
CA PHE A 6 -59.65 -40.68 4.00
C PHE A 6 -60.71 -39.92 4.83
N ARG A 7 -60.86 -38.60 4.66
CA ARG A 7 -62.18 -37.92 4.71
C ARG A 7 -62.18 -36.55 4.00
N ILE A 8 -63.28 -36.34 3.30
CA ILE A 8 -63.61 -35.31 2.30
C ILE A 8 -64.28 -34.08 2.95
N SER A 9 -64.09 -32.92 2.30
CA SER A 9 -64.91 -31.68 2.29
C SER A 9 -64.97 -30.80 3.53
N LEU A 10 -64.51 -29.54 3.39
CA LEU A 10 -65.40 -28.38 3.27
C LEU A 10 -64.65 -27.19 2.69
N ILE A 11 -65.23 -26.56 1.66
CA ILE A 11 -64.81 -25.29 1.07
C ILE A 11 -65.02 -24.18 2.11
N PHE A 12 -63.98 -23.40 2.40
CA PHE A 12 -64.12 -22.04 2.92
C PHE A 12 -63.18 -21.13 2.11
N ILE A 13 -63.78 -20.45 1.14
CA ILE A 13 -63.25 -19.24 0.51
C ILE A 13 -63.17 -18.19 1.62
N PHE A 14 -61.99 -17.62 1.90
CA PHE A 14 -61.91 -16.27 2.43
C PHE A 14 -60.54 -15.63 2.15
N LEU A 15 -60.57 -14.73 1.17
CA LEU A 15 -59.86 -13.46 1.05
C LEU A 15 -58.32 -13.47 1.01
N ILE A 16 -57.86 -13.34 -0.23
CA ILE A 16 -56.69 -12.56 -0.63
C ILE A 16 -56.69 -11.24 0.16
N ASN A 17 -55.77 -11.06 1.10
CA ASN A 17 -55.44 -9.74 1.61
C ASN A 17 -54.53 -9.09 0.57
N ILE A 18 -55.18 -8.44 -0.39
CA ILE A 18 -54.61 -7.34 -1.17
C ILE A 18 -54.25 -6.28 -0.13
N PHE A 19 -52.96 -6.07 0.13
CA PHE A 19 -52.53 -4.80 0.70
C PHE A 19 -52.85 -3.75 -0.35
N SER A 20 -53.80 -2.88 0.00
CA SER A 20 -54.32 -1.80 -0.84
C SER A 20 -53.19 -0.98 -1.44
N CYS A 21 -53.13 -0.94 -2.77
CA CYS A 21 -52.72 0.27 -3.47
C CYS A 21 -54.04 0.98 -3.78
N ASP A 22 -54.40 1.97 -2.97
CA ASP A 22 -55.46 2.90 -3.35
C ASP A 22 -54.98 3.59 -4.62
N LYS A 23 -55.58 3.22 -5.74
CA LYS A 23 -55.73 4.13 -6.85
C LYS A 23 -56.75 5.16 -6.40
N ASP A 24 -56.27 6.30 -5.91
CA ASP A 24 -57.04 7.53 -5.99
C ASP A 24 -57.11 7.92 -7.47
N GLU A 25 -58.08 7.33 -8.19
CA GLU A 25 -58.75 8.06 -9.26
C GLU A 25 -59.78 8.98 -8.61
N ASP A 26 -59.36 10.18 -8.19
CA ASP A 26 -60.25 11.33 -8.20
C ASP A 26 -59.88 12.25 -9.36
N ASN A 27 -60.44 11.93 -10.51
CA ASN A 27 -60.82 12.96 -11.47
C ASN A 27 -62.09 13.62 -10.93
N THR A 28 -61.97 14.79 -10.31
CA THR A 28 -62.76 15.98 -10.65
C THR A 28 -62.20 17.27 -10.04
N ASN A 29 -62.13 18.29 -10.89
CA ASN A 29 -62.14 19.73 -10.56
C ASN A 29 -60.80 20.42 -10.28
N ASN A 30 -60.23 20.98 -11.35
CA ASN A 30 -59.77 22.38 -11.43
C ASN A 30 -59.74 23.14 -10.10
N THR A 31 -58.64 22.98 -9.36
CA THR A 31 -58.08 24.04 -8.52
C THR A 31 -56.87 24.61 -9.28
N PRO A 32 -56.92 25.88 -9.71
CA PRO A 32 -55.75 26.50 -10.31
C PRO A 32 -54.75 26.75 -9.18
N ASN A 33 -53.55 26.17 -9.31
CA ASN A 33 -52.32 26.41 -8.53
C ASN A 33 -51.89 25.31 -7.53
N ASN A 34 -52.02 24.02 -7.87
CA ASN A 34 -51.04 23.05 -7.37
C ASN A 34 -49.98 22.81 -8.46
N PRO A 35 -48.75 23.34 -8.34
CA PRO A 35 -47.69 23.01 -9.30
C PRO A 35 -47.48 21.50 -9.28
N GLN A 36 -47.49 20.87 -10.46
CA GLN A 36 -47.21 19.44 -10.59
C GLN A 36 -45.80 19.16 -10.04
N GLU A 37 -45.69 18.37 -8.98
CA GLU A 37 -44.41 17.94 -8.46
C GLU A 37 -43.79 16.92 -9.43
N ILE A 38 -42.65 17.28 -10.03
CA ILE A 38 -41.86 16.39 -10.89
C ILE A 38 -40.66 15.93 -10.07
N LEU A 39 -40.61 14.62 -9.78
CA LEU A 39 -39.49 13.99 -9.10
C LEU A 39 -38.31 13.82 -10.06
N GLY A 40 -37.10 14.08 -9.55
CA GLY A 40 -35.84 13.84 -10.23
C GLY A 40 -34.71 14.61 -9.57
N CYS A 41 -33.49 14.39 -10.02
CA CYS A 41 -32.35 15.12 -9.48
C CYS A 41 -32.47 16.63 -9.74
N THR A 42 -32.44 17.43 -8.67
CA THR A 42 -32.50 18.90 -8.76
C THR A 42 -31.12 19.56 -8.71
N ASN A 43 -30.06 18.80 -8.41
CA ASN A 43 -28.69 19.30 -8.38
C ASN A 43 -28.15 19.51 -9.80
N GLN A 44 -27.79 20.75 -10.15
CA GLN A 44 -27.29 21.12 -11.48
C GLN A 44 -25.91 20.55 -11.82
N ASP A 45 -25.13 20.18 -10.80
CA ASP A 45 -23.79 19.62 -10.97
C ASP A 45 -23.82 18.07 -11.08
N ALA A 46 -24.99 17.46 -10.89
CA ALA A 46 -25.15 16.01 -11.01
C ALA A 46 -25.27 15.57 -12.47
N LEU A 47 -24.75 14.38 -12.78
CA LEU A 47 -24.74 13.79 -14.13
C LEU A 47 -26.15 13.57 -14.68
N ASN A 48 -27.12 13.32 -13.80
CA ASN A 48 -28.52 13.07 -14.12
C ASN A 48 -29.44 14.24 -13.71
N TYR A 49 -28.92 15.48 -13.67
CA TYR A 49 -29.72 16.69 -13.45
C TYR A 49 -30.94 16.72 -14.37
N ASN A 50 -32.11 16.94 -13.78
CA ASN A 50 -33.37 17.11 -14.50
C ASN A 50 -33.88 18.55 -14.30
N SER A 51 -33.81 19.38 -15.35
CA SER A 51 -34.28 20.78 -15.29
C SER A 51 -35.77 20.94 -15.05
N GLU A 52 -36.55 19.89 -15.31
CA GLU A 52 -38.00 19.87 -15.07
C GLU A 52 -38.34 19.38 -13.66
N ALA A 53 -37.37 18.81 -12.93
CA ALA A 53 -37.62 18.34 -11.57
C ALA A 53 -37.85 19.53 -10.62
N THR A 54 -38.93 19.46 -9.86
CA THR A 54 -39.31 20.46 -8.86
C THR A 54 -39.08 19.97 -7.43
N VAL A 55 -38.90 18.65 -7.26
CA VAL A 55 -38.65 17.99 -5.98
C VAL A 55 -37.52 16.99 -6.18
N ASP A 56 -36.48 17.09 -5.34
CA ASP A 56 -35.37 16.15 -5.36
C ASP A 56 -35.82 14.77 -4.90
N ASP A 57 -35.49 13.75 -5.68
CA ASP A 57 -35.83 12.36 -5.37
C ASP A 57 -34.66 11.56 -4.76
N GLY A 58 -33.54 12.23 -4.50
CA GLY A 58 -32.32 11.61 -3.98
C GLY A 58 -31.61 10.71 -4.99
N SER A 59 -31.97 10.77 -6.28
CA SER A 59 -31.33 9.96 -7.32
C SER A 59 -30.10 10.64 -7.94
N CYS A 60 -29.72 11.84 -7.51
CA CYS A 60 -28.58 12.58 -8.07
C CYS A 60 -27.30 11.74 -8.09
N ILE A 61 -26.65 11.69 -9.25
CA ILE A 61 -25.35 11.05 -9.48
C ILE A 61 -24.29 12.14 -9.46
N ILE A 62 -23.52 12.19 -8.38
CA ILE A 62 -22.41 13.12 -8.18
C ILE A 62 -21.12 12.33 -8.25
N LEU A 63 -20.28 12.65 -9.23
CA LEU A 63 -18.99 11.99 -9.43
C LEU A 63 -17.92 12.64 -8.54
N GLY A 64 -17.06 11.80 -7.97
CA GLY A 64 -15.87 12.21 -7.24
C GLY A 64 -15.33 11.07 -6.38
N CYS A 65 -14.20 11.30 -5.71
CA CYS A 65 -13.64 10.28 -4.83
C CYS A 65 -14.57 9.99 -3.63
N THR A 66 -14.98 8.73 -3.49
CA THR A 66 -15.85 8.26 -2.39
C THR A 66 -15.09 7.67 -1.20
N ASP A 67 -13.76 7.57 -1.28
CA ASP A 67 -12.91 6.99 -0.24
C ASP A 67 -12.49 8.03 0.79
N GLU A 68 -12.89 7.84 2.06
CA GLU A 68 -12.56 8.75 3.18
C GLU A 68 -11.05 8.81 3.48
N SER A 69 -10.26 7.83 3.01
CA SER A 69 -8.81 7.82 3.19
C SER A 69 -8.04 8.59 2.10
N ALA A 70 -8.72 9.04 1.05
CA ALA A 70 -8.13 9.85 -0.01
C ALA A 70 -8.04 11.34 0.38
N THR A 71 -7.01 12.04 -0.12
CA THR A 71 -6.77 13.47 0.11
C THR A 71 -7.80 14.37 -0.58
N ASN A 72 -8.45 13.87 -1.64
CA ASN A 72 -9.49 14.55 -2.40
C ASN A 72 -10.88 13.92 -2.22
N TYR A 73 -11.11 13.24 -1.08
CA TYR A 73 -12.43 12.72 -0.70
C TYR A 73 -13.52 13.78 -0.85
N ASN A 74 -14.60 13.42 -1.55
CA ASN A 74 -15.78 14.25 -1.72
C ASN A 74 -16.98 13.62 -0.98
N PRO A 75 -17.41 14.15 0.18
CA PRO A 75 -18.54 13.60 0.93
C PRO A 75 -19.88 13.73 0.20
N GLU A 76 -19.98 14.56 -0.84
CA GLU A 76 -21.18 14.69 -1.68
C GLU A 76 -21.17 13.73 -2.87
N ALA A 77 -20.05 13.04 -3.14
CA ALA A 77 -19.98 12.07 -4.23
C ALA A 77 -20.85 10.84 -3.91
N THR A 78 -21.70 10.45 -4.85
CA THR A 78 -22.52 9.24 -4.77
C THR A 78 -21.88 8.08 -5.52
N ASP A 79 -20.99 8.38 -6.46
CA ASP A 79 -20.37 7.43 -7.38
C ASP A 79 -18.89 7.78 -7.58
N ASP A 80 -18.02 6.78 -7.43
CA ASP A 80 -16.59 6.94 -7.63
C ASP A 80 -16.24 7.13 -9.12
N ASP A 81 -15.42 8.14 -9.39
CA ASP A 81 -14.89 8.44 -10.73
C ASP A 81 -13.44 7.97 -10.91
N ASN A 82 -12.87 7.26 -9.92
CA ASN A 82 -11.47 6.84 -9.85
C ASN A 82 -10.49 8.03 -9.80
N SER A 83 -10.94 9.20 -9.31
CA SER A 83 -10.08 10.36 -9.10
C SER A 83 -9.33 10.32 -7.76
N CYS A 84 -9.59 9.35 -6.87
CA CYS A 84 -9.00 9.29 -5.53
C CYS A 84 -7.47 9.43 -5.55
N GLU A 85 -6.98 10.44 -4.83
CA GLU A 85 -5.55 10.70 -4.61
C GLU A 85 -5.20 10.29 -3.17
N TYR A 86 -4.12 9.52 -3.00
CA TYR A 86 -3.67 9.09 -1.67
C TYR A 86 -2.31 9.70 -1.35
N SER A 87 -2.09 10.02 -0.08
CA SER A 87 -0.78 10.50 0.39
C SER A 87 0.28 9.39 0.27
N ILE A 88 1.54 9.76 0.10
CA ILE A 88 2.62 8.76 0.01
C ILE A 88 2.71 7.94 1.30
N ALA A 89 2.48 8.56 2.45
CA ALA A 89 2.46 7.86 3.73
C ALA A 89 1.39 6.75 3.78
N TYR A 90 0.21 7.00 3.19
CA TYR A 90 -0.84 5.99 3.07
C TYR A 90 -0.43 4.86 2.13
N ILE A 91 0.15 5.19 0.97
CA ILE A 91 0.57 4.18 -0.02
C ILE A 91 1.66 3.27 0.57
N LEU A 92 2.63 3.85 1.28
CA LEU A 92 3.72 3.15 1.96
C LEU A 92 3.25 2.24 3.09
N ASN A 93 2.10 2.51 3.72
CA ASN A 93 1.62 1.70 4.84
C ASN A 93 1.42 0.24 4.44
N GLY A 94 2.07 -0.69 5.14
CA GLY A 94 1.96 -2.13 4.91
C GLY A 94 3.30 -2.86 4.95
N THR A 95 3.28 -4.12 4.50
CA THR A 95 4.45 -5.00 4.43
C THR A 95 4.96 -5.05 3.00
N TRP A 96 6.26 -4.86 2.81
CA TRP A 96 6.94 -4.76 1.53
C TRP A 96 8.08 -5.78 1.46
N ASN A 97 8.06 -6.65 0.47
CA ASN A 97 9.17 -7.54 0.18
C ASN A 97 10.20 -6.82 -0.69
N ILE A 98 11.48 -6.94 -0.38
CA ILE A 98 12.57 -6.47 -1.21
C ILE A 98 12.81 -7.53 -2.30
N ALA A 99 12.08 -7.40 -3.42
CA ALA A 99 12.09 -8.40 -4.48
C ALA A 99 13.42 -8.42 -5.25
N LEU A 100 14.00 -7.23 -5.46
CA LEU A 100 15.34 -7.05 -6.01
C LEU A 100 16.09 -6.01 -5.20
N LEU A 101 17.38 -6.27 -4.98
CA LEU A 101 18.31 -5.38 -4.32
C LEU A 101 19.61 -5.34 -5.14
N ASP A 102 19.89 -4.21 -5.77
CA ASP A 102 21.22 -3.91 -6.28
C ASP A 102 22.01 -3.27 -5.16
N TYR A 103 23.24 -3.74 -4.94
CA TYR A 103 24.09 -3.22 -3.88
C TYR A 103 25.50 -2.94 -4.41
N GLU A 104 26.14 -1.94 -3.80
CA GLU A 104 27.55 -1.60 -3.98
C GLU A 104 28.13 -1.18 -2.63
N THR A 105 29.33 -1.65 -2.32
CA THR A 105 30.04 -1.29 -1.08
C THR A 105 31.55 -1.41 -1.26
N GLU A 106 32.31 -0.70 -0.44
CA GLU A 106 33.78 -0.74 -0.43
C GLU A 106 34.27 -1.40 0.86
N ILE A 107 35.13 -2.42 0.74
CA ILE A 107 35.76 -3.09 1.89
C ILE A 107 37.25 -2.77 1.94
N ASP A 108 37.72 -2.26 3.07
CA ASP A 108 39.15 -2.10 3.36
C ASP A 108 39.76 -3.45 3.76
N LEU A 109 40.56 -4.03 2.87
CA LEU A 109 41.23 -5.31 3.09
C LEU A 109 42.62 -5.18 3.71
N SER A 110 43.03 -3.99 4.14
CA SER A 110 44.32 -3.76 4.80
C SER A 110 44.51 -4.65 6.03
N ALA A 111 43.42 -4.99 6.73
CA ALA A 111 43.40 -5.93 7.84
C ALA A 111 43.90 -7.35 7.47
N PHE A 112 43.79 -7.74 6.21
CA PHE A 112 44.23 -9.06 5.72
C PHE A 112 45.67 -9.07 5.18
N SER A 113 46.37 -7.93 5.18
CA SER A 113 47.73 -7.82 4.64
C SER A 113 48.70 -8.82 5.29
N GLU A 114 48.58 -9.06 6.60
CA GLU A 114 49.42 -10.04 7.31
C GLU A 114 49.14 -11.49 6.87
N LEU A 115 47.87 -11.83 6.65
CA LEU A 115 47.44 -13.16 6.19
C LEU A 115 47.81 -13.41 4.73
N ALA A 116 47.87 -12.36 3.91
CA ALA A 116 48.30 -12.39 2.51
C ALA A 116 49.83 -12.38 2.33
N GLY A 117 50.61 -12.68 3.39
CA GLY A 117 52.07 -12.72 3.30
C GLY A 117 52.72 -11.34 3.10
N GLY A 118 52.06 -10.27 3.57
CA GLY A 118 52.55 -8.90 3.46
C GLY A 118 52.26 -8.23 2.12
N LEU A 119 51.36 -8.79 1.31
CA LEU A 119 50.83 -8.09 0.14
C LEU A 119 50.04 -6.86 0.61
N PRO A 120 50.28 -5.66 0.03
CA PRO A 120 49.47 -4.48 0.32
C PRO A 120 48.12 -4.65 -0.36
N LEU A 121 47.15 -5.14 0.41
CA LEU A 121 45.74 -5.15 0.03
C LEU A 121 45.18 -3.77 0.34
N GLY A 122 44.50 -3.17 -0.64
CA GLY A 122 43.82 -1.89 -0.49
C GLY A 122 42.33 -2.11 -0.28
N ASN A 123 41.56 -1.17 -0.81
CA ASN A 123 40.11 -1.28 -0.83
C ASN A 123 39.67 -2.10 -2.04
N GLU A 124 38.60 -2.87 -1.87
CA GLU A 124 37.93 -3.58 -2.95
C GLU A 124 36.46 -3.21 -2.98
N GLU A 125 35.96 -2.96 -4.19
CA GLU A 125 34.55 -2.70 -4.44
C GLU A 125 33.82 -4.04 -4.63
N ILE A 126 32.72 -4.20 -3.92
CA ILE A 126 31.83 -5.35 -4.03
C ILE A 126 30.47 -4.84 -4.44
N SER A 127 30.00 -5.34 -5.58
CA SER A 127 28.67 -5.06 -6.09
C SER A 127 27.99 -6.33 -6.56
N GLY A 128 26.67 -6.28 -6.68
CA GLY A 128 25.89 -7.40 -7.18
C GLY A 128 24.39 -7.18 -7.03
N GLN A 129 23.63 -8.25 -7.26
CA GLN A 129 22.18 -8.23 -7.16
C GLN A 129 21.70 -9.38 -6.27
N ALA A 130 20.77 -9.08 -5.37
CA ALA A 130 20.08 -10.07 -4.55
C ALA A 130 18.58 -10.10 -4.85
N GLN A 131 17.98 -11.28 -4.77
CA GLN A 131 16.53 -11.50 -4.84
C GLN A 131 16.00 -11.85 -3.46
N ASP A 132 14.76 -11.45 -3.17
CA ASP A 132 14.10 -11.70 -1.89
C ASP A 132 14.95 -11.25 -0.69
N ALA A 133 15.58 -10.08 -0.82
CA ALA A 133 16.66 -9.62 0.05
C ALA A 133 16.20 -9.10 1.44
N GLY A 134 14.94 -9.27 1.78
CA GLY A 134 14.38 -8.88 3.07
C GLY A 134 12.99 -8.26 2.99
N ILE A 135 12.58 -7.62 4.09
CA ILE A 135 11.22 -7.12 4.29
C ILE A 135 11.26 -5.77 5.01
N TRP A 136 10.45 -4.83 4.54
CA TRP A 136 10.13 -3.59 5.23
C TRP A 136 8.67 -3.61 5.69
N ILE A 137 8.41 -3.20 6.93
CA ILE A 137 7.07 -3.01 7.47
C ILE A 137 6.96 -1.57 7.88
N LEU A 138 6.03 -0.83 7.28
CA LEU A 138 5.75 0.56 7.56
C LEU A 138 4.33 0.68 8.12
N ASN A 139 4.19 1.31 9.28
CA ASN A 139 2.90 1.64 9.88
C ASN A 139 2.72 3.16 9.87
N SER A 140 1.78 3.67 9.07
CA SER A 140 1.51 5.11 8.93
C SER A 140 0.63 5.70 10.03
N GLU A 141 -0.11 4.88 10.78
CA GLU A 141 -0.91 5.37 11.91
C GLU A 141 -0.02 5.81 13.08
N ASN A 142 1.02 5.02 13.35
CA ASN A 142 1.95 5.25 14.46
C ASN A 142 3.32 5.78 14.00
N TYR A 143 3.55 5.90 12.70
CA TYR A 143 4.84 6.29 12.11
C TYR A 143 6.00 5.40 12.57
N THR A 144 5.76 4.09 12.69
CA THR A 144 6.76 3.09 13.11
C THR A 144 7.15 2.17 11.96
N TYR A 145 8.39 1.71 11.94
CA TYR A 145 8.89 0.76 10.96
C TYR A 145 9.69 -0.39 11.58
N THR A 146 9.76 -1.50 10.83
CA THR A 146 10.79 -2.54 10.99
C THR A 146 11.37 -2.86 9.63
N SER A 147 12.70 -2.99 9.54
CA SER A 147 13.38 -3.36 8.31
C SER A 147 14.34 -4.50 8.58
N GLU A 148 14.36 -5.47 7.66
CA GLU A 148 15.27 -6.59 7.64
C GLU A 148 15.90 -6.69 6.26
N LEU A 149 17.22 -6.81 6.22
CA LEU A 149 18.03 -7.15 5.06
C LEU A 149 18.75 -8.46 5.35
N ASP A 150 18.49 -9.48 4.54
CA ASP A 150 19.10 -10.80 4.67
C ASP A 150 19.46 -11.32 3.28
N PHE A 151 20.72 -11.15 2.90
CA PHE A 151 21.23 -11.60 1.61
C PHE A 151 22.71 -11.96 1.71
N ALA A 152 23.29 -12.52 0.65
CA ALA A 152 24.71 -12.79 0.58
C ALA A 152 25.29 -12.14 -0.68
N THR A 153 26.51 -11.60 -0.56
CA THR A 153 27.20 -11.04 -1.73
C THR A 153 27.56 -12.13 -2.73
N GLU A 154 27.75 -11.76 -3.99
CA GLU A 154 28.44 -12.62 -4.95
C GLU A 154 29.88 -12.94 -4.48
N GLU A 155 30.41 -14.08 -4.94
CA GLU A 155 31.82 -14.42 -4.73
C GLU A 155 32.71 -13.44 -5.51
N PHE A 156 33.77 -12.95 -4.88
CA PHE A 156 34.75 -12.08 -5.52
C PHE A 156 36.16 -12.66 -5.39
N THR A 157 37.07 -12.30 -6.29
CA THR A 157 38.43 -12.82 -6.27
C THR A 157 39.39 -11.71 -5.86
N LEU A 158 40.11 -11.93 -4.76
CA LEU A 158 41.16 -11.02 -4.34
C LEU A 158 42.46 -11.34 -5.08
N ALA A 159 42.97 -10.38 -5.83
CA ALA A 159 44.09 -10.58 -6.75
C ALA A 159 43.84 -11.77 -7.72
N THR A 160 44.89 -12.38 -8.26
CA THR A 160 44.73 -13.40 -9.33
C THR A 160 44.45 -14.83 -8.85
N PHE A 161 44.33 -15.10 -7.53
CA PHE A 161 44.44 -16.49 -7.04
C PHE A 161 43.61 -16.91 -5.82
N ILE A 162 42.88 -16.02 -5.12
CA ILE A 162 42.09 -16.44 -3.94
C ILE A 162 40.62 -16.04 -4.13
N PRO A 163 39.72 -16.99 -4.47
CA PRO A 163 38.29 -16.73 -4.41
C PRO A 163 37.88 -16.54 -2.95
N ILE A 164 37.21 -15.43 -2.67
CA ILE A 164 36.57 -15.14 -1.39
C ILE A 164 35.11 -15.59 -1.52
N PRO A 165 34.61 -16.42 -0.59
CA PRO A 165 33.22 -16.86 -0.62
C PRO A 165 32.27 -15.67 -0.44
N SER A 166 31.01 -15.87 -0.83
CA SER A 166 29.91 -14.95 -0.54
C SER A 166 29.92 -14.50 0.92
N ILE A 167 29.77 -13.20 1.16
CA ILE A 167 29.70 -12.63 2.50
C ILE A 167 28.22 -12.50 2.87
N PRO A 168 27.75 -13.14 3.97
CA PRO A 168 26.38 -12.94 4.42
C PRO A 168 26.22 -11.54 5.03
N PHE A 169 25.11 -10.90 4.71
CA PHE A 169 24.68 -9.65 5.28
C PHE A 169 23.35 -9.88 5.99
N ASN A 170 23.36 -9.77 7.32
CA ASN A 170 22.16 -9.86 8.14
C ASN A 170 22.05 -8.58 8.96
N TYR A 171 21.05 -7.77 8.65
CA TYR A 171 20.83 -6.47 9.28
C TYR A 171 19.36 -6.30 9.57
N SER A 172 19.03 -5.96 10.81
CA SER A 172 17.67 -5.72 11.25
C SER A 172 17.61 -4.50 12.15
N ASN A 173 16.68 -3.59 11.87
CA ASN A 173 16.45 -2.40 12.68
C ASN A 173 14.94 -2.10 12.80
N SER A 174 14.62 -1.22 13.74
CA SER A 174 13.25 -0.75 13.95
C SER A 174 13.25 0.61 14.61
N GLY A 175 12.20 1.39 14.35
CA GLY A 175 11.99 2.65 15.04
C GLY A 175 10.93 3.51 14.37
N THR A 176 11.20 4.80 14.22
CA THR A 176 10.26 5.76 13.64
C THR A 176 10.65 6.14 12.22
N TRP A 177 9.65 6.36 11.37
CA TRP A 177 9.87 6.84 10.00
C TRP A 177 9.10 8.13 9.73
N GLU A 178 9.65 8.97 8.87
CA GLU A 178 8.98 10.17 8.37
C GLU A 178 9.31 10.42 6.90
N LEU A 179 8.39 11.08 6.21
CA LEU A 179 8.62 11.60 4.87
C LEU A 179 9.02 13.07 4.96
N THR A 180 10.07 13.45 4.24
CA THR A 180 10.51 14.84 4.14
C THR A 180 10.47 15.33 2.69
N ASN A 181 10.67 16.64 2.52
CA ASN A 181 10.88 17.30 1.22
C ASN A 181 9.91 16.89 0.10
N ASN A 182 8.69 17.44 0.12
CA ASN A 182 7.62 17.11 -0.85
C ASN A 182 7.27 15.62 -0.95
N GLU A 183 7.53 14.84 0.11
CA GLU A 183 7.14 13.43 0.27
C GLU A 183 7.99 12.38 -0.47
N ASN A 184 9.16 12.75 -1.01
CA ASN A 184 10.03 11.81 -1.72
C ASN A 184 11.15 11.21 -0.86
N ASP A 185 11.54 11.88 0.22
CA ASP A 185 12.67 11.45 1.05
C ASP A 185 12.13 10.72 2.29
N LEU A 186 12.45 9.43 2.44
CA LEU A 186 12.09 8.58 3.57
C LEU A 186 13.24 8.53 4.58
N ILE A 187 12.98 9.01 5.78
CA ILE A 187 13.94 9.02 6.89
C ILE A 187 13.53 7.94 7.88
N LEU A 188 14.43 6.99 8.13
CA LEU A 188 14.27 5.93 9.12
C LEU A 188 15.20 6.21 10.30
N THR A 189 14.64 6.33 11.51
CA THR A 189 15.40 6.51 12.74
C THR A 189 15.32 5.25 13.59
N ASP A 190 16.44 4.57 13.80
CA ASP A 190 16.53 3.41 14.69
C ASP A 190 16.39 3.85 16.15
N GLU A 191 15.42 3.30 16.88
CA GLU A 191 15.15 3.69 18.27
C GLU A 191 16.20 3.19 19.27
N SER A 192 16.92 2.12 18.94
CA SER A 192 17.91 1.49 19.80
C SER A 192 19.29 2.16 19.69
N THR A 193 19.68 2.56 18.49
CA THR A 193 20.99 3.15 18.21
C THR A 193 20.93 4.67 18.03
N GLY A 194 19.76 5.23 17.68
CA GLY A 194 19.60 6.62 17.27
C GLY A 194 20.18 6.92 15.89
N GLN A 195 20.57 5.90 15.13
CA GLN A 195 21.09 6.04 13.78
C GLN A 195 19.97 6.45 12.82
N ILE A 196 20.31 7.31 11.86
CA ILE A 196 19.40 7.79 10.83
C ILE A 196 19.84 7.19 9.50
N SER A 197 18.91 6.56 8.79
CA SER A 197 19.07 6.11 7.41
C SER A 197 18.13 6.91 6.53
N GLU A 198 18.65 7.45 5.43
CA GLU A 198 17.91 8.25 4.48
C GLU A 198 17.77 7.48 3.16
N TYR A 199 16.57 7.49 2.61
CA TYR A 199 16.24 6.86 1.35
C TYR A 199 15.45 7.82 0.47
N GLU A 200 15.70 7.80 -0.84
CA GLU A 200 14.93 8.53 -1.83
C GLU A 200 13.96 7.57 -2.54
N ILE A 201 12.68 7.92 -2.54
CA ILE A 201 11.63 7.24 -3.28
C ILE A 201 11.64 7.76 -4.71
N ILE A 202 12.22 6.99 -5.62
CA ILE A 202 12.29 7.33 -7.05
C ILE A 202 10.91 7.18 -7.71
N SER A 203 10.17 6.14 -7.32
CA SER A 203 8.80 5.93 -7.78
C SER A 203 8.02 5.08 -6.80
N ILE A 204 6.73 5.36 -6.68
CA ILE A 204 5.81 4.59 -5.86
C ILE A 204 4.46 4.43 -6.57
N ALA A 205 3.90 3.24 -6.44
CA ALA A 205 2.55 2.89 -6.82
C ALA A 205 1.94 2.05 -5.69
N GLU A 206 0.64 1.75 -5.80
CA GLU A 206 -0.12 1.00 -4.79
C GLU A 206 0.56 -0.28 -4.30
N ASN A 207 1.20 -1.03 -5.21
CA ASN A 207 1.76 -2.36 -4.93
C ASN A 207 3.27 -2.48 -5.22
N SER A 208 3.93 -1.41 -5.63
CA SER A 208 5.36 -1.44 -5.99
C SER A 208 6.04 -0.11 -5.70
N ALA A 209 7.28 -0.15 -5.22
CA ALA A 209 8.12 1.03 -5.03
C ALA A 209 9.54 0.77 -5.52
N PHE A 210 10.22 1.82 -5.98
CA PHE A 210 11.64 1.82 -6.25
C PHE A 210 12.31 2.86 -5.36
N VAL A 211 13.24 2.41 -4.52
CA VAL A 211 13.85 3.20 -3.46
C VAL A 211 15.36 3.05 -3.55
N VAL A 212 16.07 4.16 -3.40
CA VAL A 212 17.53 4.17 -3.32
C VAL A 212 17.96 4.75 -1.98
N GLY A 213 19.11 4.35 -1.47
CA GLY A 213 19.63 4.93 -0.24
C GLY A 213 20.90 4.23 0.21
N THR A 214 21.30 4.52 1.44
CA THR A 214 22.53 3.99 2.00
C THR A 214 22.24 3.31 3.34
N VAL A 215 22.68 2.07 3.47
CA VAL A 215 22.56 1.27 4.69
C VAL A 215 23.91 1.23 5.38
N GLN A 216 23.92 1.64 6.63
CA GLN A 216 25.11 1.60 7.47
C GLN A 216 25.01 0.37 8.38
N ALA A 217 25.95 -0.57 8.26
CA ALA A 217 25.94 -1.80 9.06
C ALA A 217 27.35 -2.23 9.47
N SER A 218 27.44 -2.92 10.61
CA SER A 218 28.68 -3.56 11.04
C SER A 218 28.53 -5.07 10.91
N GLN A 219 29.43 -5.73 10.16
CA GLN A 219 29.40 -7.18 9.91
C GLN A 219 30.68 -7.86 10.40
N ASP A 220 30.58 -9.05 11.00
CA ASP A 220 31.72 -9.92 11.27
C ASP A 220 31.99 -10.82 10.05
N ILE A 221 33.16 -10.64 9.44
CA ILE A 221 33.59 -11.40 8.28
C ILE A 221 34.86 -12.15 8.68
N MET A 222 34.73 -13.46 8.89
CA MET A 222 35.83 -14.33 9.31
C MET A 222 36.50 -13.92 10.63
N GLY A 223 35.74 -13.36 11.59
CA GLY A 223 36.27 -12.91 12.89
C GLY A 223 36.84 -11.49 12.89
N PHE A 224 36.63 -10.74 11.80
CA PHE A 224 36.97 -9.32 11.68
C PHE A 224 35.70 -8.51 11.53
N ASN A 225 35.55 -7.45 12.34
CA ASN A 225 34.43 -6.53 12.22
C ASN A 225 34.72 -5.49 11.15
N PHE A 226 33.80 -5.31 10.22
CA PHE A 226 33.82 -4.29 9.19
C PHE A 226 32.61 -3.39 9.37
N ASP A 227 32.85 -2.08 9.40
CA ASP A 227 31.80 -1.10 9.20
C ASP A 227 31.65 -0.91 7.70
N LEU A 228 30.44 -1.15 7.20
CA LEU A 228 30.10 -1.14 5.79
C LEU A 228 29.07 -0.05 5.52
N GLU A 229 29.30 0.65 4.42
CA GLU A 229 28.37 1.58 3.81
C GLU A 229 27.88 0.90 2.52
N LEU A 230 26.62 0.47 2.52
CA LEU A 230 26.00 -0.20 1.37
C LEU A 230 25.11 0.79 0.65
N ASP A 231 25.50 1.16 -0.56
CA ASP A 231 24.62 1.86 -1.47
C ASP A 231 23.65 0.84 -2.09
N VAL A 232 22.36 1.08 -1.90
CA VAL A 232 21.31 0.13 -2.27
C VAL A 232 20.32 0.75 -3.24
N GLN A 233 19.87 -0.05 -4.21
CA GLN A 233 18.69 0.23 -5.03
C GLN A 233 17.73 -0.94 -4.90
N MET A 234 16.53 -0.68 -4.40
CA MET A 234 15.57 -1.70 -4.03
C MET A 234 14.31 -1.58 -4.88
N GLN A 235 13.88 -2.71 -5.43
CA GLN A 235 12.51 -2.89 -5.90
C GLN A 235 11.70 -3.55 -4.79
N LEU A 236 10.73 -2.82 -4.26
CA LEU A 236 9.82 -3.31 -3.23
C LEU A 236 8.49 -3.71 -3.84
N ILE A 237 7.94 -4.83 -3.37
CA ILE A 237 6.61 -5.34 -3.74
C ILE A 237 5.77 -5.48 -2.49
N LYS A 238 4.60 -4.83 -2.48
CA LYS A 238 3.68 -4.88 -1.33
C LYS A 238 3.05 -6.27 -1.20
N GLN A 239 3.04 -6.81 0.01
CA GLN A 239 2.30 -8.04 0.29
C GLN A 239 0.80 -7.74 0.20
N GLN A 240 0.05 -8.60 -0.49
CA GLN A 240 -1.40 -8.54 -0.48
C GLN A 240 -1.90 -9.18 0.81
N ASP A 241 -2.70 -8.42 1.56
CA ASP A 241 -3.41 -8.90 2.76
C ASP A 241 -4.54 -9.89 2.42
#